data_AF-A0A6A2Y035-F1
#
_entry.id   AF-A0A6A2Y035-F1
#
_cell.length_a   1.000
_cell.length_b   1.000
_cell.length_c   1.000
_cell.angle_alpha   90.00
_cell.angle_beta   90.00
_cell.angle_gamma   90.00
#
_symmetry.space_group_name_H-M   'P 1'
#
loop_
_entity.id
_entity.type
_entity.pdbx_description
1 polymer ?
#
loop_
_entity_poly.entity_id
_entity_poly.type
_entity_poly.pdbx_seq_one_letter_code
_entity_poly.pdbx_strand_id
1 'polypeptide(L)'
;MIATKFSVLQHVCVVAFTRASRHRSFTVSASVLLGMSEHDLQQLAVEFGQRSYRAKQLHHLIYKEGKRIQDFSHLPQAFRNDLIEADWKIGRSPIYHTVTAADGTVKVGCPLRCSFCATGKGGYSRNSSEA
;
A
#
# COMPACT_ATOMS: atom_id res chain seq x y z
N MET A 1 -1.17 25.17 58.89
CA MET A 1 -1.29 26.65 58.98
C MET A 1 0.13 27.17 58.84
N ILE A 2 0.59 27.91 57.82
CA ILE A 2 -0.01 28.89 56.93
C ILE A 2 0.81 28.91 55.62
N ALA A 3 0.11 29.28 54.55
CA ALA A 3 0.59 29.62 53.22
C ALA A 3 1.93 30.38 53.13
N THR A 4 2.74 30.00 52.15
CA THR A 4 3.69 30.89 51.49
C THR A 4 3.23 31.11 50.05
N LYS A 5 2.88 32.37 49.78
CA LYS A 5 2.55 32.95 48.49
C LYS A 5 3.72 32.77 47.52
N PHE A 6 3.46 32.56 46.23
CA PHE A 6 4.23 33.26 45.20
C PHE A 6 3.37 33.56 43.99
N SER A 7 3.45 34.82 43.61
CA SER A 7 2.71 35.52 42.60
C SER A 7 3.47 35.48 41.27
N VAL A 8 2.76 35.93 40.24
CA VAL A 8 3.24 36.58 39.02
C VAL A 8 3.28 35.71 37.76
N LEU A 9 2.36 36.12 36.87
CA LEU A 9 2.32 35.91 35.44
C LEU A 9 3.71 35.89 34.79
N GLN A 10 3.93 34.93 33.89
CA GLN A 10 4.63 35.25 32.67
C GLN A 10 3.92 34.58 31.48
N HIS A 11 3.17 35.42 30.79
CA HIS A 11 2.86 35.25 29.38
C HIS A 11 4.18 35.11 28.62
N VAL A 12 4.50 33.90 28.18
CA VAL A 12 5.38 33.72 27.02
C VAL A 12 4.54 33.00 25.98
N CYS A 13 4.04 33.81 25.04
CA CYS A 13 3.38 33.38 23.83
C CYS A 13 4.41 32.63 22.97
N VAL A 14 4.59 31.33 23.22
CA VAL A 14 5.26 30.45 22.27
C VAL A 14 4.25 30.15 21.20
N VAL A 15 4.27 30.95 20.13
CA VAL A 15 3.60 30.59 18.88
C VAL A 15 4.42 29.44 18.31
N ALA A 16 4.11 28.22 18.78
CA ALA A 16 4.57 27.01 18.14
C ALA A 16 4.03 27.08 16.71
N PHE A 17 4.92 27.34 15.76
CA PHE A 17 4.65 27.20 14.34
C PHE A 17 4.46 25.70 14.10
N THR A 18 3.30 25.19 14.48
CA THR A 18 2.88 23.83 14.19
C THR A 18 2.61 23.78 12.71
N ARG A 19 3.66 23.54 11.93
CA ARG A 19 3.52 23.07 10.56
C ARG A 19 2.86 21.70 10.69
N ALA A 20 1.54 21.70 10.66
CA ALA A 20 0.71 20.51 10.64
C ALA A 20 1.10 19.74 9.36
N SER A 21 2.08 18.85 9.49
CA SER A 21 2.24 17.78 8.54
C SER A 21 1.02 16.90 8.71
N ARG A 22 -0.02 17.17 7.90
CA ARG A 22 -1.07 16.20 7.66
C ARG A 22 -0.45 15.06 6.87
N HIS A 23 0.35 14.23 7.54
CA HIS A 23 0.45 12.84 7.14
C HIS A 23 -0.95 12.30 7.38
N ARG A 24 -1.76 12.34 6.32
CA ARG A 24 -3.02 11.61 6.28
C ARG A 24 -2.63 10.15 6.48
N SER A 25 -2.76 9.67 7.71
CA SER A 25 -2.74 8.25 8.02
C SER A 25 -3.89 7.63 7.24
N PHE A 26 -3.57 7.11 6.07
CA PHE A 26 -4.42 6.12 5.44
C PHE A 26 -4.29 4.87 6.29
N THR A 27 -5.33 4.54 7.04
CA THR A 27 -5.52 3.18 7.55
C THR A 27 -5.74 2.29 6.34
N VAL A 28 -4.65 1.79 5.74
CA VAL A 28 -4.74 0.65 4.82
C VAL A 28 -4.84 -0.58 5.71
N SER A 29 -6.06 -0.94 6.08
CA SER A 29 -6.40 -2.13 6.85
C SER A 29 -6.35 -3.40 5.98
N ALA A 30 -5.31 -3.52 5.16
CA ALA A 30 -5.00 -4.71 4.39
C ALA A 30 -3.48 -4.78 4.27
N SER A 31 -2.89 -5.89 4.68
CA SER A 31 -1.45 -6.08 4.68
C SER A 31 -0.96 -6.23 3.24
N VAL A 32 -0.22 -5.24 2.73
CA VAL A 32 0.22 -5.14 1.33
C VAL A 32 1.68 -5.53 1.19
N LEU A 33 1.96 -6.52 0.33
CA LEU A 33 3.31 -7.03 0.08
C LEU A 33 4.13 -6.15 -0.87
N LEU A 34 3.49 -5.52 -1.86
CA LEU A 34 4.20 -4.66 -2.81
C LEU A 34 4.72 -3.41 -2.12
N GLY A 35 6.02 -3.16 -2.22
CA GLY A 35 6.68 -2.02 -1.60
C GLY A 35 7.26 -2.31 -0.21
N MET A 36 7.04 -3.49 0.37
CA MET A 36 7.78 -3.93 1.56
C MET A 36 9.27 -4.12 1.21
N SER A 37 10.15 -3.75 2.13
CA SER A 37 11.59 -3.99 1.95
C SER A 37 11.91 -5.49 2.07
N GLU A 38 13.07 -5.91 1.55
CA GLU A 38 13.51 -7.31 1.72
C GLU A 38 13.57 -7.70 3.21
N HIS A 39 13.99 -6.78 4.08
CA HIS A 39 14.05 -7.01 5.52
C HIS A 39 12.65 -7.23 6.11
N ASP A 40 11.67 -6.42 5.74
CA ASP A 40 10.30 -6.57 6.24
C ASP A 40 9.69 -7.91 5.79
N LEU A 41 10.00 -8.33 4.55
CA LEU A 41 9.59 -9.64 4.05
C LEU A 41 10.31 -10.80 4.76
N GLN A 42 11.55 -10.60 5.25
CA GLN A 42 12.26 -11.58 6.07
C GLN A 42 11.61 -11.75 7.44
N GLN A 43 11.22 -10.65 8.10
CA GLN A 43 10.48 -10.71 9.35
C GLN A 43 9.14 -11.40 9.16
N LEU A 44 8.41 -11.03 8.11
CA LEU A 44 7.16 -11.69 7.72
C LEU A 44 7.35 -13.20 7.52
N ALA A 45 8.38 -13.62 6.79
CA ALA A 45 8.64 -15.04 6.59
C ALA A 45 8.87 -15.76 7.92
N VAL A 46 9.62 -15.17 8.85
CA VAL A 46 9.89 -15.77 10.17
C VAL A 46 8.63 -15.83 11.05
N GLU A 47 7.79 -14.79 11.03
CA GLU A 47 6.50 -14.75 11.74
C GLU A 47 5.56 -15.87 11.29
N PHE A 48 5.55 -16.18 9.99
CA PHE A 48 4.82 -17.31 9.41
C PHE A 48 5.55 -18.66 9.52
N GLY A 49 6.60 -18.74 10.35
CA GLY A 49 7.34 -19.99 10.61
C GLY A 49 8.22 -20.45 9.43
N GLN A 50 8.47 -19.61 8.44
CA GLN A 50 9.32 -19.91 7.29
C GLN A 50 10.78 -19.49 7.52
N ARG A 51 11.67 -20.04 6.68
CA ARG A 51 13.08 -19.62 6.65
C ARG A 51 13.21 -18.25 6.01
N SER A 52 14.05 -17.38 6.56
CA SER A 52 14.25 -15.99 6.08
C SER A 52 14.61 -15.88 4.59
N TYR A 53 15.34 -16.86 4.02
CA TYR A 53 15.66 -16.85 2.59
C TYR A 53 14.42 -16.88 1.68
N ARG A 54 13.27 -17.36 2.17
CA ARG A 54 12.00 -17.37 1.42
C ARG A 54 11.52 -15.95 1.12
N ALA A 55 11.89 -14.96 1.92
CA ALA A 55 11.61 -13.56 1.65
C ALA A 55 12.26 -13.07 0.36
N LYS A 56 13.49 -13.49 0.07
CA LYS A 56 14.18 -13.16 -1.19
C LYS A 56 13.45 -13.74 -2.39
N GLN A 57 12.92 -14.96 -2.26
CA GLN A 57 12.10 -15.58 -3.29
C GLN A 57 10.79 -14.83 -3.48
N LEU A 58 10.09 -14.51 -2.38
CA LEU A 58 8.85 -13.75 -2.41
C LEU A 58 9.04 -12.38 -3.07
N HIS A 59 10.08 -11.64 -2.67
CA HIS A 59 10.46 -10.37 -3.28
C HIS A 59 10.72 -10.51 -4.79
N HIS A 60 11.50 -11.51 -5.19
CA HIS A 60 11.76 -11.79 -6.60
C HIS A 60 10.48 -12.03 -7.39
N LEU A 61 9.54 -12.80 -6.85
CA LEU A 61 8.29 -13.15 -7.52
C LEU A 61 7.34 -11.95 -7.67
N ILE A 62 7.24 -11.10 -6.64
CA ILE A 62 6.41 -9.89 -6.65
C ILE A 62 6.83 -8.95 -7.80
N TYR A 63 8.14 -8.79 -8.00
CA TYR A 63 8.68 -7.85 -8.98
C TYR A 63 8.93 -8.46 -10.36
N LYS A 64 9.29 -9.75 -10.45
CA LYS A 64 9.61 -10.39 -11.74
C LYS A 64 8.42 -11.07 -12.40
N GLU A 65 7.56 -11.72 -11.62
CA GLU A 65 6.42 -12.45 -12.18
C GLU A 65 5.13 -11.63 -12.13
N GLY A 66 4.97 -10.78 -11.12
CA GLY A 66 3.80 -9.89 -11.01
C GLY A 66 2.45 -10.61 -10.87
N LYS A 67 2.47 -11.91 -10.53
CA LYS A 67 1.29 -12.77 -10.39
C LYS A 67 0.60 -12.62 -9.03
N ARG A 68 -0.53 -13.31 -8.85
CA ARG A 68 -1.22 -13.42 -7.55
C ARG A 68 -0.45 -14.39 -6.64
N ILE A 69 -0.64 -14.26 -5.32
CA ILE A 69 0.05 -15.10 -4.31
C ILE A 69 -0.11 -16.59 -4.61
N GLN A 70 -1.33 -17.02 -4.95
CA GLN A 70 -1.69 -18.40 -5.33
C GLN A 70 -0.88 -18.97 -6.51
N ASP A 71 -0.31 -18.13 -7.37
CA ASP A 71 0.37 -18.56 -8.60
C ASP A 71 1.89 -18.65 -8.43
N PHE A 72 2.41 -18.39 -7.22
CA PHE A 72 3.84 -18.46 -6.90
C PHE A 72 4.32 -19.91 -6.76
N SER A 73 4.69 -20.55 -7.87
CA SER A 73 5.09 -21.97 -7.92
C SER A 73 6.32 -22.31 -7.07
N HIS A 74 7.20 -21.35 -6.80
CA HIS A 74 8.43 -21.58 -6.02
C HIS A 74 8.21 -21.50 -4.50
N LEU A 75 7.02 -21.04 -4.05
CA LEU A 75 6.63 -21.00 -2.65
C LEU A 75 5.90 -22.29 -2.24
N PRO A 76 6.14 -22.80 -1.02
CA PRO A 76 5.34 -23.89 -0.46
C PRO A 76 3.85 -23.56 -0.44
N GLN A 77 2.99 -24.55 -0.74
CA GLN A 77 1.53 -24.37 -0.74
C GLN A 77 1.01 -23.86 0.61
N ALA A 78 1.50 -24.43 1.72
CA ALA A 78 1.12 -24.02 3.07
C ALA A 78 1.35 -22.52 3.27
N PHE A 79 2.57 -22.04 2.95
CA PHE A 79 2.91 -20.63 3.12
C PHE A 79 2.03 -19.69 2.27
N ARG A 80 1.64 -20.10 1.06
CA ARG A 80 0.70 -19.31 0.24
C ARG A 80 -0.68 -19.24 0.88
N ASN A 81 -1.16 -20.35 1.44
CA ASN A 81 -2.44 -20.41 2.12
C ASN A 81 -2.43 -19.53 3.36
N ASP A 82 -1.39 -19.63 4.20
CA ASP A 82 -1.27 -18.84 5.43
C ASP A 82 -1.31 -17.33 5.13
N LEU A 83 -0.62 -16.89 4.07
CA LEU A 83 -0.65 -15.49 3.64
C LEU A 83 -2.06 -15.06 3.19
N ILE A 84 -2.77 -15.90 2.44
CA ILE A 84 -4.13 -15.62 1.96
C ILE A 84 -5.13 -15.59 3.11
N GLU A 85 -5.03 -16.54 4.06
CA GLU A 85 -5.87 -16.61 5.26
C GLU A 85 -5.67 -15.39 6.17
N ALA A 86 -4.44 -14.90 6.27
CA ALA A 86 -4.12 -13.67 6.99
C ALA A 86 -4.44 -12.38 6.20
N ASP A 87 -5.22 -12.47 5.11
CA ASP A 87 -5.64 -11.37 4.22
C ASP A 87 -4.49 -10.54 3.63
N TRP A 88 -3.29 -11.14 3.47
CA TRP A 88 -2.21 -10.50 2.75
C TRP A 88 -2.52 -10.41 1.25
N LYS A 89 -2.26 -9.23 0.69
CA LYS A 89 -2.50 -8.94 -0.72
C LYS A 89 -1.21 -8.46 -1.37
N ILE A 90 -1.06 -8.71 -2.67
CA ILE A 90 0.06 -8.11 -3.42
C ILE A 90 -0.07 -6.58 -3.42
N GLY A 91 -1.29 -6.03 -3.54
CA GLY A 91 -1.51 -4.58 -3.53
C GLY A 91 -1.27 -3.87 -4.87
N ARG A 92 -1.31 -4.59 -5.99
CA ARG A 92 -1.36 -3.97 -7.32
C ARG A 92 -2.74 -3.34 -7.56
N SER A 93 -2.76 -2.19 -8.25
CA SER A 93 -4.01 -1.60 -8.73
C SER A 93 -4.67 -2.56 -9.71
N PRO A 94 -6.00 -2.76 -9.62
CA PRO A 94 -6.72 -3.47 -10.67
C PRO A 94 -6.59 -2.71 -12.00
N ILE A 95 -6.53 -3.45 -13.09
CA ILE A 95 -6.68 -2.93 -14.44
C ILE A 95 -8.17 -2.58 -14.62
N TYR A 96 -8.47 -1.33 -14.96
CA TYR A 96 -9.85 -0.88 -15.07
C TYR A 96 -10.38 -1.00 -16.51
N HIS A 97 -9.59 -0.54 -17.47
CA HIS A 97 -9.95 -0.56 -18.89
C HIS A 97 -8.67 -0.65 -19.72
N THR A 98 -8.74 -1.29 -20.88
CA THR A 98 -7.62 -1.43 -21.79
C THR A 98 -8.08 -1.08 -23.21
N VAL A 99 -7.36 -0.18 -23.87
CA VAL A 99 -7.54 0.16 -25.29
C VAL A 99 -6.28 -0.21 -26.04
N THR A 100 -6.40 -1.04 -27.07
CA THR A 100 -5.28 -1.41 -27.95
C THR A 100 -5.42 -0.65 -29.27
N ALA A 101 -4.39 0.12 -29.62
CA ALA A 101 -4.32 0.83 -30.90
C ALA A 101 -3.74 -0.08 -32.01
N ALA A 102 -3.91 0.33 -33.27
CA ALA A 102 -3.49 -0.45 -34.43
C ALA A 102 -1.96 -0.67 -34.52
N ASP A 103 -1.19 0.21 -33.88
CA ASP A 103 0.27 0.12 -33.76
C ASP A 103 0.74 -0.86 -32.66
N GLY A 104 -0.20 -1.49 -31.95
CA GLY A 104 0.08 -2.38 -30.82
C GLY A 104 0.23 -1.65 -29.48
N THR A 105 0.08 -0.32 -29.44
CA THR A 105 0.12 0.43 -28.18
C THR A 105 -1.09 0.09 -27.32
N VAL A 106 -0.84 -0.35 -26.09
CA VAL A 106 -1.88 -0.67 -25.10
C VAL A 106 -1.98 0.44 -24.06
N LYS A 107 -3.14 1.10 -23.98
CA LYS A 107 -3.46 2.10 -22.95
C LYS A 107 -4.31 1.48 -21.86
N VAL A 108 -3.83 1.54 -20.64
CA VAL A 108 -4.55 1.04 -19.46
C VAL A 108 -5.10 2.20 -18.62
N GLY A 109 -6.38 2.13 -18.28
CA GLY A 109 -7.07 3.08 -17.41
C GLY A 109 -6.64 2.93 -15.96
N CYS A 110 -6.29 4.05 -15.33
CA CYS A 110 -5.94 4.12 -13.91
C CYS A 110 -7.18 4.51 -13.08
N PRO A 111 -7.58 3.70 -12.07
CA PRO A 111 -8.77 3.99 -11.26
C PRO A 111 -8.57 5.14 -10.25
N LEU A 112 -7.34 5.66 -10.14
CA LEU A 112 -7.04 6.74 -9.22
C LEU A 112 -7.73 8.03 -9.66
N ARG A 113 -8.51 8.62 -8.75
CA ARG A 113 -9.25 9.88 -8.96
C ARG A 113 -8.34 11.09 -8.71
N CYS A 114 -7.18 11.12 -9.36
CA CYS A 114 -6.19 12.17 -9.16
C CYS A 114 -6.73 13.52 -9.63
N SER A 115 -6.61 14.55 -8.79
CA SER A 115 -7.13 15.90 -9.06
C SER A 115 -6.41 16.63 -10.19
N PHE A 116 -5.24 16.14 -10.61
CA PHE A 116 -4.40 16.78 -11.63
C PHE A 116 -4.49 16.12 -13.00
N CYS A 117 -4.81 14.82 -13.09
CA CYS A 117 -4.81 14.10 -14.36
C CYS A 117 -6.17 14.19 -15.07
N ALA A 118 -6.15 14.22 -16.41
CA ALA A 118 -7.37 14.33 -17.22
C ALA A 118 -8.34 13.17 -16.96
N THR A 119 -7.83 11.93 -16.82
CA THR A 119 -8.64 10.74 -16.51
C THR A 119 -9.32 10.83 -15.13
N GLY A 120 -8.61 11.36 -14.13
CA GLY A 120 -9.14 11.52 -12.76
C GLY A 120 -10.18 12.62 -12.67
N LYS A 121 -9.98 13.74 -13.39
CA LYS A 121 -10.94 14.87 -13.47
C LYS A 121 -12.19 14.55 -14.29
N GLY A 122 -12.03 13.81 -15.39
CA GLY A 122 -13.13 13.50 -16.31
C GLY A 122 -14.17 12.56 -15.70
N GLY A 123 -13.81 11.82 -14.65
CA GLY A 123 -14.64 10.75 -14.10
C GLY A 123 -14.71 9.59 -15.10
N TYR A 124 -14.56 8.37 -14.62
CA TYR A 124 -14.76 7.22 -15.51
C TYR A 124 -16.26 6.99 -15.71
N SER A 125 -16.76 7.26 -16.92
CA SER A 125 -18.06 6.76 -17.39
C SER A 125 -17.88 5.34 -17.91
N ARG A 126 -18.60 4.35 -17.35
CA ARG A 126 -18.65 3.01 -17.94
C ARG A 126 -19.29 3.12 -19.31
N ASN A 127 -18.52 2.93 -20.37
CA ASN A 127 -19.09 2.62 -21.67
C ASN A 127 -19.66 1.20 -21.53
N SER A 128 -20.99 1.08 -21.58
CA SER A 128 -21.69 -0.20 -21.55
C SER A 128 -21.30 -1.04 -22.78
N SER A 129 -20.47 -2.05 -22.59
CA SER A 129 -20.36 -3.17 -23.52
C SER A 129 -19.84 -4.42 -22.78
N GLU A 130 -20.69 -4.94 -21.89
CA GLU A 130 -20.97 -6.37 -21.89
C GLU A 130 -22.01 -6.62 -22.99
N ALA A 131 -21.60 -7.36 -24.02
CA ALA A 131 -22.43 -8.17 -24.89
C ALA A 131 -21.53 -9.24 -25.52
#